data_AF-A0A5Q0EHQ3-F1
#
_entry.id   AF-A0A5Q0EHQ3-F1
#
_cell.length_a   1.000
_cell.length_b   1.000
_cell.length_c   1.000
_cell.angle_alpha   90.00
_cell.angle_beta   90.00
_cell.angle_gamma   90.00
#
_symmetry.space_group_name_H-M   'P 1'
#
loop_
_entity.id
_entity.type
_entity.pdbx_description
1 polymer ?
#
loop_
_entity_poly.entity_id
_entity_poly.type
_entity_poly.pdbx_seq_one_letter_code
_entity_poly.pdbx_strand_id
1 'polypeptide(L)'
;MTQPEQRVAEASALRRFFQEQWDTLQHLLHEQHQRQLGRQRQDQAVAGAVESIVTGTDGRLRLASHYKQALRRSARALLGYVEELAAALPPALPVSRRRLTTDPLLRRLIRSREQIEQLFRRNPQVQQFFADPKHSQCAEVFGLLSLLRYEKTVLGSEMRGDMILREVRQTAVNFTARQLTLPRPSEEEARKAVRQLMFDSAVGHVKRQILFQRESLSQEQKRQARLHPEQSLNNPEVYLHLLTGLLANPQRLLQMKREQLCLNSMDIRLAESQASHHDRLLFHELGIGDERARVISLVRYPRAEFDQG
;
A
#
# COMPACT_ATOMS: atom_id res chain seq x y z
N MET A 1 -44.08 10.39 -58.28
CA MET A 1 -43.60 11.15 -57.11
C MET A 1 -43.41 12.59 -57.55
N THR A 2 -44.10 13.51 -56.89
CA THR A 2 -44.13 14.94 -57.24
C THR A 2 -42.89 15.64 -56.65
N GLN A 3 -42.35 16.66 -57.34
CA GLN A 3 -41.21 17.49 -56.89
C GLN A 3 -41.19 17.89 -55.38
N PRO A 4 -42.32 18.15 -54.70
CA PRO A 4 -42.33 18.40 -53.24
C PRO A 4 -41.90 17.20 -52.37
N GLU A 5 -42.19 15.95 -52.76
CA GLU A 5 -41.87 14.76 -51.93
C GLU A 5 -40.37 14.47 -51.89
N GLN A 6 -39.66 14.70 -53.00
CA GLN A 6 -38.19 14.56 -53.07
C GLN A 6 -37.48 15.60 -52.19
N ARG A 7 -37.96 16.86 -52.19
CA ARG A 7 -37.38 17.92 -51.35
C ARG A 7 -37.56 17.65 -49.85
N VAL A 8 -38.68 17.05 -49.46
CA VAL A 8 -38.93 16.66 -48.06
C VAL A 8 -38.06 15.47 -47.64
N ALA A 9 -37.85 14.50 -48.53
CA ALA A 9 -36.95 13.36 -48.28
C ALA A 9 -35.47 13.80 -48.16
N GLU A 10 -35.00 14.67 -49.06
CA GLU A 10 -33.65 15.25 -49.01
C GLU A 10 -33.41 16.10 -47.76
N ALA A 11 -34.38 16.93 -47.38
CA ALA A 11 -34.30 17.73 -46.14
C ALA A 11 -34.26 16.84 -44.88
N SER A 12 -34.99 15.73 -44.89
CA SER A 12 -34.99 14.73 -43.80
C SER A 12 -33.66 13.98 -43.71
N ALA A 13 -33.08 13.60 -44.85
CA ALA A 13 -31.77 12.95 -44.92
C ALA A 13 -30.63 13.87 -44.44
N LEU A 14 -30.66 15.14 -44.85
CA LEU A 14 -29.73 16.17 -44.37
C LEU A 14 -29.83 16.37 -42.85
N ARG A 15 -31.05 16.46 -42.29
CA ARG A 15 -31.22 16.57 -40.83
C ARG A 15 -30.66 15.37 -40.08
N ARG A 16 -30.93 14.15 -40.56
CA ARG A 16 -30.38 12.92 -39.95
C ARG A 16 -28.86 12.89 -40.03
N PHE A 17 -28.27 13.23 -41.17
CA PHE A 17 -26.81 13.33 -41.33
C PHE A 17 -26.22 14.36 -40.36
N PHE A 18 -26.77 15.59 -40.30
CA PHE A 18 -26.31 16.61 -39.36
C PHE A 18 -26.43 16.17 -37.90
N GLN A 19 -27.47 15.41 -37.55
CA GLN A 19 -27.67 14.91 -36.20
C GLN A 19 -26.67 13.80 -35.83
N GLU A 20 -26.40 12.86 -36.74
CA GLU A 20 -25.35 11.84 -36.57
C GLU A 20 -23.95 12.46 -36.48
N GLN A 21 -23.66 13.47 -37.29
CA GLN A 21 -22.40 14.23 -37.23
C GLN A 21 -22.30 15.03 -35.92
N TRP A 22 -23.41 15.60 -35.45
CA TRP A 22 -23.47 16.33 -34.17
C TRP A 22 -23.24 15.39 -32.97
N ASP A 23 -23.85 14.22 -32.95
CA ASP A 23 -23.65 13.21 -31.89
C ASP A 23 -22.20 12.71 -31.84
N THR A 24 -21.59 12.51 -33.02
CA THR A 24 -20.17 12.14 -33.15
C THR A 24 -19.25 13.24 -32.57
N LEU A 25 -19.54 14.51 -32.87
CA LEU A 25 -18.79 15.65 -32.32
C LEU A 25 -18.98 15.77 -30.80
N GLN A 26 -20.20 15.58 -30.29
CA GLN A 26 -20.49 15.58 -28.85
C GLN A 26 -19.72 14.49 -28.11
N HIS A 27 -19.63 13.29 -28.70
CA HIS A 27 -18.83 12.19 -28.17
C HIS A 27 -17.34 12.53 -28.12
N LEU A 28 -16.77 13.05 -29.22
CA LEU A 28 -15.36 13.45 -29.29
C LEU A 28 -15.01 14.56 -28.29
N LEU A 29 -15.89 15.57 -28.14
CA LEU A 29 -15.71 16.65 -27.17
C LEU A 29 -15.78 16.13 -25.73
N HIS A 30 -16.71 15.21 -25.43
CA HIS A 30 -16.77 14.55 -24.12
C HIS A 30 -15.50 13.77 -23.84
N GLU A 31 -15.01 12.95 -24.77
CA GLU A 31 -13.77 12.20 -24.60
C GLU A 31 -12.57 13.12 -24.37
N GLN A 32 -12.45 14.20 -25.14
CA GLN A 32 -11.37 15.17 -25.00
C GLN A 32 -11.42 15.88 -23.64
N HIS A 33 -12.61 16.28 -23.19
CA HIS A 33 -12.82 16.92 -21.90
C HIS A 33 -12.44 15.97 -20.75
N GLN A 34 -12.86 14.70 -20.81
CA GLN A 34 -12.48 13.68 -19.82
C GLN A 34 -10.97 13.44 -19.80
N ARG A 35 -10.32 13.37 -20.95
CA ARG A 35 -8.85 13.26 -21.04
C ARG A 35 -8.15 14.47 -20.42
N GLN A 36 -8.65 15.68 -20.65
CA GLN A 36 -8.09 16.90 -20.08
C GLN A 36 -8.23 16.94 -18.56
N LEU A 37 -9.42 16.62 -18.02
CA LEU A 37 -9.65 16.50 -16.58
C LEU A 37 -8.74 15.44 -15.94
N GLY A 38 -8.57 14.30 -16.61
CA GLY A 38 -7.65 13.24 -16.18
C GLY A 38 -6.20 13.72 -16.06
N ARG A 39 -5.70 14.42 -17.09
CA ARG A 39 -4.35 15.02 -17.08
C ARG A 39 -4.20 16.04 -15.95
N GLN A 40 -5.18 16.93 -15.77
CA GLN A 40 -5.15 17.94 -14.70
C GLN A 40 -5.12 17.29 -13.31
N ARG A 41 -5.94 16.27 -13.06
CA ARG A 41 -5.94 15.53 -11.78
C ARG A 41 -4.59 14.85 -11.52
N GLN A 42 -4.01 14.22 -12.55
CA GLN A 42 -2.69 13.59 -12.43
C GLN A 42 -1.60 14.63 -12.16
N ASP A 43 -1.64 15.78 -12.85
CA ASP A 43 -0.68 16.85 -12.64
C ASP A 43 -0.77 17.46 -11.24
N GLN A 44 -1.98 17.62 -10.73
CA GLN A 44 -2.23 18.06 -9.35
C GLN A 44 -1.76 17.02 -8.33
N ALA A 45 -2.02 15.73 -8.56
CA ALA A 45 -1.55 14.65 -7.70
C ALA A 45 -0.02 14.60 -7.63
N VAL A 46 0.65 14.72 -8.79
CA VAL A 46 2.12 14.77 -8.85
C VAL A 46 2.66 16.03 -8.17
N ALA A 47 2.04 17.19 -8.37
CA ALA A 47 2.44 18.42 -7.68
C ALA A 47 2.30 18.29 -6.16
N GLY A 48 1.19 17.71 -5.68
CA GLY A 48 0.99 17.40 -4.27
C GLY A 48 2.05 16.46 -3.72
N ALA A 49 2.35 15.38 -4.44
CA ALA A 49 3.39 14.42 -4.04
C ALA A 49 4.79 15.05 -3.96
N VAL A 50 5.14 15.95 -4.88
CA VAL A 50 6.39 16.72 -4.80
C VAL A 50 6.47 17.51 -3.51
N GLU A 51 5.39 18.24 -3.14
CA GLU A 51 5.37 18.99 -1.88
C GLU A 51 5.37 18.08 -0.65
N SER A 52 4.71 16.92 -0.70
CA SER A 52 4.75 15.90 0.36
C SER A 52 6.16 15.34 0.54
N ILE A 53 6.90 15.09 -0.54
CA ILE A 53 8.31 14.66 -0.48
C ILE A 53 9.15 15.74 0.20
N VAL A 54 9.06 16.99 -0.27
CA VAL A 54 9.84 18.12 0.28
C VAL A 54 9.55 18.33 1.77
N THR A 55 8.27 18.25 2.15
CA THR A 55 7.85 18.38 3.56
C THR A 55 8.31 17.19 4.40
N GLY A 56 8.26 15.99 3.84
CA GLY A 56 8.68 14.76 4.49
C GLY A 56 10.19 14.63 4.65
N THR A 57 10.99 15.26 3.77
CA THR A 57 12.46 15.19 3.76
C THR A 57 13.11 16.42 4.39
N ASP A 58 13.26 17.50 3.62
CA ASP A 58 13.89 18.77 4.01
C ASP A 58 13.21 19.96 3.31
N GLY A 59 12.55 20.81 4.10
CA GLY A 59 11.82 21.97 3.60
C GLY A 59 12.70 23.03 2.91
N ARG A 60 14.02 23.02 3.14
CA ARG A 60 14.97 23.98 2.51
C ARG A 60 15.11 23.77 1.00
N LEU A 61 14.67 22.62 0.48
CA LEU A 61 14.60 22.36 -0.96
C LEU A 61 13.75 23.38 -1.72
N ARG A 62 12.83 24.07 -1.04
CA ARG A 62 12.04 25.16 -1.64
C ARG A 62 12.88 26.33 -2.12
N LEU A 63 14.13 26.45 -1.66
CA LEU A 63 15.08 27.47 -2.07
C LEU A 63 15.75 27.16 -3.42
N ALA A 64 15.80 25.89 -3.84
CA ALA A 64 16.37 25.49 -5.12
C ALA A 64 15.40 25.81 -6.27
N SER A 65 15.81 26.57 -7.28
CA SER A 65 14.84 27.13 -8.26
C SER A 65 14.10 26.07 -9.09
N HIS A 66 14.62 24.84 -9.20
CA HIS A 66 14.12 23.80 -10.09
C HIS A 66 13.67 22.50 -9.38
N TYR A 67 13.54 22.50 -8.04
CA TYR A 67 13.19 21.29 -7.27
C TYR A 67 11.90 20.63 -7.75
N LYS A 68 10.88 21.43 -8.11
CA LYS A 68 9.59 20.92 -8.57
C LYS A 68 9.72 20.09 -9.84
N GLN A 69 10.54 20.55 -10.78
CA GLN A 69 10.77 19.87 -12.05
C GLN A 69 11.64 18.62 -11.84
N ALA A 70 12.68 18.73 -11.01
CA ALA A 70 13.59 17.63 -10.71
C ALA A 70 12.87 16.45 -10.03
N LEU A 71 12.00 16.71 -9.05
CA LEU A 71 11.27 15.67 -8.32
C LEU A 71 10.05 15.13 -9.06
N ARG A 72 9.54 15.83 -10.08
CA ARG A 72 8.27 15.49 -10.75
C ARG A 72 8.26 14.06 -11.30
N ARG A 73 9.38 13.63 -11.89
CA ARG A 73 9.52 12.28 -12.46
C ARG A 73 9.53 11.23 -11.36
N SER A 74 10.36 11.40 -10.33
CA SER A 74 10.47 10.44 -9.23
C SER A 74 9.18 10.38 -8.40
N ALA A 75 8.52 11.52 -8.16
CA ALA A 75 7.23 11.59 -7.48
C ALA A 75 6.14 10.82 -8.26
N ARG A 76 6.06 11.01 -9.58
CA ARG A 76 5.13 10.26 -10.43
C ARG A 76 5.40 8.76 -10.40
N ALA A 77 6.68 8.36 -10.50
CA ALA A 77 7.07 6.95 -10.46
C ALA A 77 6.69 6.31 -9.11
N LEU A 78 6.95 6.99 -7.99
CA LEU A 78 6.59 6.51 -6.67
C LEU A 78 5.07 6.40 -6.49
N LEU A 79 4.30 7.41 -6.91
CA LEU A 79 2.83 7.36 -6.86
C LEU A 79 2.27 6.19 -7.65
N GLY A 80 2.73 5.99 -8.90
CA GLY A 80 2.29 4.88 -9.74
C GLY A 80 2.62 3.53 -9.12
N TYR A 81 3.85 3.37 -8.63
CA TYR A 81 4.28 2.12 -8.00
C TYR A 81 3.48 1.81 -6.73
N VAL A 82 3.22 2.81 -5.88
CA VAL A 82 2.42 2.61 -4.67
C VAL A 82 0.96 2.28 -4.98
N GLU A 83 0.40 2.84 -6.06
CA GLU A 83 -0.93 2.45 -6.55
C GLU A 83 -0.95 0.96 -6.96
N GLU A 84 0.05 0.51 -7.71
CA GLU A 84 0.20 -0.89 -8.11
C GLU A 84 0.30 -1.83 -6.90
N LEU A 85 1.12 -1.47 -5.89
CA LEU A 85 1.26 -2.25 -4.67
C LEU A 85 -0.06 -2.35 -3.89
N ALA A 86 -0.78 -1.24 -3.73
CA ALA A 86 -2.06 -1.25 -3.02
C ALA A 86 -3.16 -2.00 -3.79
N ALA A 87 -3.13 -1.96 -5.12
CA ALA A 87 -4.05 -2.71 -5.98
C ALA A 87 -3.81 -4.23 -5.91
N ALA A 88 -2.56 -4.66 -5.73
CA ALA A 88 -2.22 -6.07 -5.60
C ALA A 88 -2.64 -6.71 -4.26
N LEU A 89 -3.03 -5.91 -3.25
CA LEU A 89 -3.54 -6.45 -1.99
C LEU A 89 -4.93 -7.11 -2.16
N PRO A 90 -5.17 -8.27 -1.52
CA PRO A 90 -6.44 -8.96 -1.61
C PRO A 90 -7.57 -8.15 -0.97
N PRO A 91 -8.85 -8.49 -1.23
CA PRO A 91 -9.99 -7.90 -0.55
C PRO A 91 -9.88 -7.97 0.97
N ALA A 92 -10.54 -7.05 1.67
CA ALA A 92 -10.45 -6.99 3.13
C ALA A 92 -10.97 -8.28 3.79
N LEU A 93 -10.11 -8.92 4.58
CA LEU A 93 -10.42 -10.16 5.28
C LEU A 93 -11.46 -9.88 6.38
N PRO A 94 -12.65 -10.50 6.33
CA PRO A 94 -13.62 -10.39 7.41
C PRO A 94 -13.10 -11.04 8.69
N VAL A 95 -12.91 -10.22 9.72
CA VAL A 95 -12.56 -10.67 11.06
C VAL A 95 -13.85 -10.85 11.85
N SER A 96 -14.11 -12.09 12.28
CA SER A 96 -15.21 -12.41 13.17
C SER A 96 -14.85 -13.55 14.12
N ARG A 97 -15.51 -13.60 15.27
CA ARG A 97 -15.39 -14.72 16.21
C ARG A 97 -15.69 -16.08 15.55
N ARG A 98 -16.61 -16.11 14.58
CA ARG A 98 -16.98 -17.32 13.82
C ARG A 98 -15.91 -17.71 12.80
N ARG A 99 -15.33 -16.74 12.08
CA ARG A 99 -14.31 -17.03 11.06
C ARG A 99 -12.98 -17.48 11.66
N LEU A 100 -12.70 -17.11 12.91
CA LEU A 100 -11.48 -17.54 13.61
C LEU A 100 -11.32 -19.07 13.65
N THR A 101 -12.42 -19.84 13.65
CA THR A 101 -12.39 -21.30 13.64
C THR A 101 -12.43 -21.91 12.24
N THR A 102 -13.02 -21.22 11.27
CA THR A 102 -13.26 -21.76 9.92
C THR A 102 -12.22 -21.34 8.88
N ASP A 103 -11.55 -20.21 9.09
CA ASP A 103 -10.61 -19.61 8.14
C ASP A 103 -9.15 -19.82 8.62
N PRO A 104 -8.38 -20.70 7.95
CA PRO A 104 -7.01 -21.00 8.33
C PRO A 104 -6.09 -19.77 8.30
N LEU A 105 -6.29 -18.84 7.36
CA LEU A 105 -5.48 -17.63 7.26
C LEU A 105 -5.76 -16.72 8.46
N LEU A 106 -7.04 -16.49 8.76
CA LEU A 106 -7.42 -15.68 9.91
C LEU A 106 -6.88 -16.26 11.22
N ARG A 107 -6.96 -17.57 11.43
CA ARG A 107 -6.47 -18.26 12.64
C ARG A 107 -4.95 -18.09 12.87
N ARG A 108 -4.17 -17.87 11.81
CA ARG A 108 -2.70 -17.66 11.91
C ARG A 108 -2.37 -16.20 12.17
N LEU A 109 -3.06 -15.32 11.44
CA LEU A 109 -2.92 -13.87 11.60
C LEU A 109 -3.46 -13.41 12.95
N ILE A 110 -4.52 -14.01 13.47
CA ILE A 110 -5.12 -13.73 14.77
C ILE A 110 -5.31 -15.07 15.49
N ARG A 111 -4.61 -15.27 16.61
CA ARG A 111 -4.50 -16.55 17.30
C ARG A 111 -5.66 -16.87 18.23
N SER A 112 -6.32 -15.84 18.76
CA SER A 112 -7.35 -16.02 19.79
C SER A 112 -8.38 -14.89 19.76
N ARG A 113 -9.49 -15.09 20.48
CA ARG A 113 -10.54 -14.08 20.60
C ARG A 113 -10.03 -12.86 21.37
N GLU A 114 -9.21 -13.07 22.38
CA GLU A 114 -8.59 -11.98 23.16
C GLU A 114 -7.74 -11.07 22.27
N GLN A 115 -7.13 -11.61 21.21
CA GLN A 115 -6.40 -10.78 20.23
C GLN A 115 -7.35 -9.94 19.36
N ILE A 116 -8.54 -10.43 19.02
CA ILE A 116 -9.56 -9.61 18.36
C ILE A 116 -9.95 -8.45 19.28
N GLU A 117 -10.21 -8.74 20.55
CA GLU A 117 -10.51 -7.72 21.57
C GLU A 117 -9.40 -6.67 21.68
N GLN A 118 -8.13 -7.09 21.71
CA GLN A 118 -6.99 -6.19 21.78
C GLN A 118 -6.83 -5.34 20.51
N LEU A 119 -6.98 -5.94 19.33
CA LEU A 119 -6.74 -5.27 18.04
C LEU A 119 -7.87 -4.32 17.64
N PHE A 120 -9.11 -4.62 18.04
CA PHE A 120 -10.28 -3.83 17.65
C PHE A 120 -10.88 -3.09 18.83
N ARG A 121 -11.30 -3.76 19.90
CA ARG A 121 -12.01 -3.09 21.02
C ARG A 121 -11.11 -2.21 21.87
N ARG A 122 -9.89 -2.65 22.17
CA ARG A 122 -8.92 -1.88 22.98
C ARG A 122 -8.01 -0.98 22.15
N ASN A 123 -8.20 -0.96 20.83
CA ASN A 123 -7.40 -0.12 19.96
C ASN A 123 -7.96 1.31 19.97
N PRO A 124 -7.18 2.30 20.42
CA PRO A 124 -7.66 3.68 20.57
C PRO A 124 -8.11 4.28 19.22
N GLN A 125 -7.47 3.89 18.11
CA GLN A 125 -7.85 4.40 16.79
C GLN A 125 -9.23 3.86 16.36
N VAL A 126 -9.54 2.60 16.67
CA VAL A 126 -10.85 1.99 16.35
C VAL A 126 -11.94 2.53 17.28
N GLN A 127 -11.64 2.71 18.57
CA GLN A 127 -12.56 3.36 19.51
C GLN A 127 -12.89 4.78 19.05
N GLN A 128 -11.88 5.58 18.69
CA GLN A 128 -12.08 6.91 18.16
C GLN A 128 -12.89 6.91 16.86
N PHE A 129 -12.63 5.94 15.97
CA PHE A 129 -13.40 5.77 14.74
C PHE A 129 -14.88 5.54 15.02
N PHE A 130 -15.23 4.60 15.92
CA PHE A 130 -16.64 4.32 16.22
C PHE A 130 -17.33 5.40 17.06
N ALA A 131 -16.56 6.19 17.82
CA ALA A 131 -17.05 7.33 18.60
C ALA A 131 -17.30 8.59 17.75
N ASP A 132 -16.68 8.71 16.56
CA ASP A 132 -16.91 9.84 15.67
C ASP A 132 -18.34 9.80 15.10
N PRO A 133 -19.16 10.85 15.29
CA PRO A 133 -20.52 10.92 14.75
C PRO A 133 -20.60 10.70 13.23
N LYS A 134 -19.55 11.05 12.48
CA LYS A 134 -19.48 10.83 11.01
C LYS A 134 -19.50 9.36 10.63
N HIS A 135 -19.11 8.48 11.55
CA HIS A 135 -19.05 7.04 11.33
C HIS A 135 -20.16 6.27 12.06
N SER A 136 -21.13 6.97 12.64
CA SER A 136 -22.28 6.39 13.34
C SER A 136 -23.07 5.39 12.49
N GLN A 137 -23.17 5.64 11.18
CA GLN A 137 -23.87 4.78 10.23
C GLN A 137 -22.99 3.66 9.64
N CYS A 138 -21.69 3.65 9.94
CA CYS A 138 -20.79 2.61 9.44
C CYS A 138 -21.03 1.29 10.16
N ALA A 139 -21.49 0.29 9.42
CA ALA A 139 -21.72 -1.07 9.93
C ALA A 139 -20.42 -1.85 10.17
N GLU A 140 -19.32 -1.45 9.54
CA GLU A 140 -18.01 -2.09 9.64
C GLU A 140 -16.90 -1.05 9.69
N VAL A 141 -15.75 -1.43 10.28
CA VAL A 141 -14.50 -0.69 10.19
C VAL A 141 -13.49 -1.50 9.38
N PHE A 142 -12.81 -0.84 8.45
CA PHE A 142 -11.73 -1.39 7.65
C PHE A 142 -10.39 -0.93 8.21
N GLY A 143 -9.35 -1.74 8.12
CA GLY A 143 -8.01 -1.33 8.55
C GLY A 143 -6.90 -2.19 7.96
N LEU A 144 -5.67 -1.75 8.20
CA LEU A 144 -4.47 -2.49 7.83
C LEU A 144 -3.95 -3.27 9.03
N LEU A 145 -4.05 -4.59 8.97
CA LEU A 145 -3.40 -5.49 9.92
C LEU A 145 -1.96 -5.73 9.46
N SER A 146 -0.99 -5.47 10.33
CA SER A 146 0.42 -5.78 10.09
C SER A 146 1.03 -6.66 11.17
N LEU A 147 1.92 -7.57 10.78
CA LEU A 147 2.59 -8.52 11.69
C LEU A 147 4.06 -8.69 11.32
N LEU A 148 4.88 -9.11 12.27
CA LEU A 148 6.24 -9.60 11.99
C LEU A 148 6.22 -11.11 11.88
N ARG A 149 6.77 -11.64 10.78
CA ARG A 149 7.08 -13.07 10.66
C ARG A 149 8.43 -13.37 11.31
N TYR A 150 8.51 -14.45 12.07
CA TYR A 150 9.74 -14.96 12.66
C TYR A 150 9.80 -16.48 12.53
N GLU A 151 10.95 -16.99 12.10
CA GLU A 151 11.19 -18.42 11.96
C GLU A 151 12.18 -18.89 13.00
N LYS A 152 11.91 -20.05 13.60
CA LYS A 152 12.84 -20.69 14.53
C LYS A 152 12.95 -22.17 14.23
N THR A 153 14.14 -22.72 14.40
CA THR A 153 14.35 -24.16 14.36
C THR A 153 13.90 -24.76 15.68
N VAL A 154 13.07 -25.80 15.61
CA VAL A 154 12.60 -26.58 16.76
C VAL A 154 12.90 -28.06 16.51
N LEU A 155 13.07 -28.82 17.59
CA LEU A 155 13.16 -30.27 17.50
C LEU A 155 11.75 -30.84 17.65
N GLY A 156 11.31 -31.58 16.65
CA GLY A 156 9.99 -32.18 16.59
C GLY A 156 10.04 -33.66 16.32
N SER A 157 8.87 -34.25 16.14
CA SER A 157 8.75 -35.62 15.63
C SER A 157 8.21 -35.57 14.20
N GLU A 158 8.76 -36.40 13.32
CA GLU A 158 8.31 -36.55 11.93
C GLU A 158 7.95 -38.02 11.67
N MET A 159 6.88 -38.24 10.92
CA MET A 159 6.47 -39.58 10.50
C MET A 159 7.08 -39.87 9.13
N ARG A 160 7.87 -40.92 9.02
CA ARG A 160 8.49 -41.37 7.77
C ARG A 160 8.02 -42.78 7.45
N GLY A 161 7.01 -42.89 6.57
CA GLY A 161 6.25 -44.13 6.42
C GLY A 161 5.50 -44.45 7.71
N ASP A 162 5.71 -45.64 8.25
CA ASP A 162 5.09 -46.06 9.52
C ASP A 162 5.98 -45.79 10.76
N MET A 163 7.14 -45.15 10.59
CA MET A 163 8.07 -44.87 11.69
C MET A 163 7.99 -43.41 12.16
N ILE A 164 7.91 -43.20 13.48
CA ILE A 164 8.04 -41.87 14.11
C ILE A 164 9.51 -41.63 14.43
N LEU A 165 10.14 -40.69 13.71
CA LEU A 165 11.46 -40.17 14.02
C LEU A 165 11.33 -39.02 15.01
N ARG A 166 12.05 -39.11 16.14
CA ARG A 166 12.11 -38.05 17.15
C ARG A 166 13.34 -37.16 16.91
N GLU A 167 13.30 -35.95 17.46
CA GLU A 167 14.38 -34.96 17.39
C GLU A 167 14.75 -34.48 15.98
N VAL A 168 13.78 -34.47 15.07
CA VAL A 168 13.98 -33.95 13.72
C VAL A 168 13.95 -32.42 13.75
N ARG A 169 14.93 -31.78 13.10
CA ARG A 169 14.96 -30.31 12.94
C ARG A 169 13.80 -29.86 12.04
N GLN A 170 12.93 -29.04 12.60
CA GLN A 170 11.75 -28.50 11.94
C GLN A 170 11.76 -26.97 12.01
N THR A 171 11.21 -26.30 11.00
CA THR A 171 11.09 -24.84 10.97
C THR A 171 9.69 -24.42 11.44
N ALA A 172 9.60 -23.81 12.62
CA ALA A 172 8.38 -23.21 13.12
C ALA A 172 8.27 -21.76 12.64
N VAL A 173 7.13 -21.39 12.04
CA VAL A 173 6.87 -20.05 11.53
C VAL A 173 5.86 -19.34 12.42
N ASN A 174 6.28 -18.27 13.09
CA ASN A 174 5.45 -17.50 14.01
C ASN A 174 5.15 -16.11 13.47
N PHE A 175 3.96 -15.60 13.79
CA PHE A 175 3.56 -14.23 13.54
C PHE A 175 3.40 -13.49 14.86
N THR A 176 4.06 -12.35 15.02
CA THR A 176 4.12 -11.55 16.26
C THR A 176 3.93 -10.05 15.95
N ALA A 177 3.99 -9.21 16.99
CA ALA A 177 3.90 -7.74 16.88
C ALA A 177 2.72 -7.26 16.02
N ARG A 178 1.53 -7.82 16.28
CA ARG A 178 0.28 -7.51 15.58
C ARG A 178 -0.11 -6.07 15.83
N GLN A 179 -0.39 -5.32 14.77
CA GLN A 179 -0.88 -3.96 14.86
C GLN A 179 -1.99 -3.76 13.84
N LEU A 180 -3.11 -3.22 14.31
CA LEU A 180 -4.17 -2.71 13.44
C LEU A 180 -4.03 -1.20 13.36
N THR A 181 -3.94 -0.69 12.14
CA THR A 181 -3.78 0.73 11.85
C THR A 181 -4.77 1.19 10.80
N LEU A 182 -4.92 2.51 10.66
CA LEU A 182 -5.71 3.14 9.60
C LEU A 182 -7.19 2.70 9.57
N PRO A 183 -7.94 2.83 10.68
CA PRO A 183 -9.38 2.55 10.65
C PRO A 183 -10.08 3.48 9.65
N ARG A 184 -10.88 2.91 8.75
CA ARG A 184 -11.59 3.59 7.66
C ARG A 184 -13.01 3.03 7.50
N PRO A 185 -13.95 3.84 6.99
CA PRO A 185 -15.35 3.44 6.83
C PRO A 185 -15.61 2.53 5.63
N SER A 186 -14.68 2.45 4.68
CA SER A 186 -14.79 1.62 3.48
C SER A 186 -13.45 1.00 3.08
N GLU A 187 -13.50 -0.08 2.30
CA GLU A 187 -12.30 -0.69 1.74
C GLU A 187 -11.56 0.27 0.79
N GLU A 188 -12.28 1.09 0.03
CA GLU A 188 -11.68 2.08 -0.88
C GLU A 188 -10.87 3.12 -0.10
N GLU A 189 -11.42 3.64 1.00
CA GLU A 189 -10.70 4.57 1.87
C GLU A 189 -9.52 3.90 2.58
N ALA A 190 -9.66 2.62 2.98
CA ALA A 190 -8.56 1.85 3.54
C ALA A 190 -7.42 1.69 2.53
N ARG A 191 -7.71 1.34 1.27
CA ARG A 191 -6.73 1.25 0.19
C ARG A 191 -6.06 2.60 -0.08
N LYS A 192 -6.82 3.70 -0.08
CA LYS A 192 -6.26 5.05 -0.19
C LYS A 192 -5.31 5.38 0.97
N ALA A 193 -5.67 4.99 2.19
CA ALA A 193 -4.82 5.18 3.36
C ALA A 193 -3.54 4.33 3.29
N VAL A 194 -3.63 3.09 2.78
CA VAL A 194 -2.47 2.22 2.55
C VAL A 194 -1.52 2.83 1.51
N ARG A 195 -2.04 3.38 0.42
CA ARG A 195 -1.22 4.12 -0.57
C ARG A 195 -0.48 5.27 0.09
N GLN A 196 -1.18 6.09 0.86
CA GLN A 196 -0.56 7.21 1.56
C GLN A 196 0.53 6.72 2.53
N LEU A 197 0.26 5.66 3.31
CA LEU A 197 1.22 5.07 4.23
C LEU A 197 2.48 4.57 3.52
N MET A 198 2.33 3.85 2.40
CA MET A 198 3.45 3.35 1.60
C MET A 198 4.29 4.52 1.06
N PHE A 199 3.64 5.55 0.51
CA PHE A 199 4.32 6.75 0.03
C PHE A 199 5.11 7.44 1.15
N ASP A 200 4.47 7.71 2.29
CA ASP A 200 5.09 8.37 3.44
C ASP A 200 6.23 7.53 4.02
N SER A 201 6.09 6.20 4.01
CA SER A 201 7.14 5.27 4.45
C SER A 201 8.36 5.32 3.55
N ALA A 202 8.18 5.38 2.22
CA ALA A 202 9.29 5.53 1.27
C ALA A 202 10.01 6.87 1.47
N VAL A 203 9.27 7.97 1.59
CA VAL A 203 9.84 9.31 1.84
C VAL A 203 10.58 9.37 3.17
N GLY A 204 9.98 8.81 4.22
CA GLY A 204 10.58 8.71 5.56
C GLY A 204 11.86 7.86 5.56
N HIS A 205 11.87 6.76 4.81
CA HIS A 205 13.06 5.92 4.65
C HIS A 205 14.20 6.69 3.96
N VAL A 206 13.92 7.37 2.85
CA VAL A 206 14.93 8.18 2.14
C VAL A 206 15.49 9.27 3.05
N LYS A 207 14.65 9.97 3.81
CA LYS A 207 15.11 10.95 4.81
C LYS A 207 16.08 10.32 5.81
N ARG A 208 15.71 9.17 6.40
CA ARG A 208 16.57 8.46 7.36
C ARG A 208 17.90 8.08 6.74
N GLN A 209 17.88 7.57 5.50
CA GLN A 209 19.10 7.19 4.78
C GLN A 209 20.03 8.39 4.56
N ILE A 210 19.50 9.54 4.12
CA ILE A 210 20.31 10.76 3.92
C ILE A 210 20.85 11.28 5.26
N LEU A 211 20.05 11.26 6.34
CA LEU A 211 20.51 11.65 7.67
C LEU A 211 21.64 10.75 8.17
N PHE A 212 21.48 9.43 8.02
CA PHE A 212 22.50 8.47 8.38
C PHE A 212 23.81 8.69 7.61
N GLN A 213 23.73 8.98 6.30
CA GLN A 213 24.91 9.33 5.49
C GLN A 213 25.61 10.60 6.01
N ARG A 214 24.86 11.63 6.42
CA ARG A 214 25.41 12.87 6.99
C ARG A 214 26.15 12.61 8.30
N GLU A 215 25.58 11.77 9.17
CA GLU A 215 26.16 11.45 10.47
C GLU A 215 27.44 10.62 10.33
N SER A 216 27.44 9.68 9.37
CA SER A 216 28.53 8.75 9.08
C SER A 216 29.76 9.40 8.43
N LEU A 217 29.70 10.68 8.04
CA LEU A 217 30.86 11.39 7.50
C LEU A 217 32.00 11.48 8.54
N SER A 218 33.21 11.16 8.10
CA SER A 218 34.42 11.31 8.92
C SER A 218 34.68 12.78 9.26
N GLN A 219 35.54 13.03 10.26
CA GLN A 219 35.93 14.42 10.60
C GLN A 219 36.59 15.13 9.42
N GLU A 220 37.40 14.41 8.64
CA GLU A 220 38.03 14.96 7.44
C GLU A 220 36.99 15.30 6.36
N GLN A 221 36.02 14.42 6.12
CA GLN A 221 34.92 14.71 5.18
C GLN A 221 34.05 15.88 5.65
N LYS A 222 33.80 16.00 6.95
CA LYS A 222 33.10 17.15 7.54
C LYS A 222 33.90 18.44 7.38
N ARG A 223 35.23 18.38 7.50
CA ARG A 223 36.12 19.52 7.26
C ARG A 223 36.13 19.91 5.78
N GLN A 224 36.28 18.96 4.87
CA GLN A 224 36.18 19.20 3.43
C GLN A 224 34.83 19.78 3.02
N ALA A 225 33.73 19.29 3.58
CA ALA A 225 32.39 19.84 3.32
C ALA A 225 32.18 21.28 3.84
N ARG A 226 33.03 21.76 4.77
CA ARG A 226 33.07 23.18 5.18
C ARG A 226 33.87 24.04 4.21
N LEU A 227 34.89 23.46 3.57
CA LEU A 227 35.74 24.12 2.58
C LEU A 227 35.06 24.18 1.19
N HIS A 228 34.23 23.17 0.89
CA HIS A 228 33.48 23.03 -0.35
C HIS A 228 31.96 22.97 -0.07
N PRO A 229 31.34 24.07 0.38
CA PRO A 229 29.92 24.11 0.70
C PRO A 229 29.03 23.73 -0.49
N GLU A 230 29.49 23.97 -1.72
CA GLU A 230 28.81 23.61 -2.97
C GLU A 230 28.65 22.10 -3.16
N GLN A 231 29.50 21.27 -2.55
CA GLN A 231 29.44 19.80 -2.59
C GLN A 231 28.82 19.18 -1.32
N SER A 232 28.50 20.02 -0.33
CA SER A 232 28.00 19.58 0.97
C SER A 232 26.53 19.18 0.90
N LEU A 233 26.12 18.17 1.69
CA LEU A 233 24.70 17.83 1.88
C LEU A 233 23.88 18.94 2.58
N ASN A 234 24.54 20.01 3.03
CA ASN A 234 23.87 21.22 3.50
C ASN A 234 23.40 22.12 2.33
N ASN A 235 23.96 21.95 1.14
CA ASN A 235 23.51 22.61 -0.08
C ASN A 235 22.20 21.97 -0.57
N PRO A 236 21.11 22.75 -0.73
CA PRO A 236 19.84 22.25 -1.26
C PRO A 236 19.97 21.55 -2.61
N GLU A 237 20.89 21.98 -3.48
CA GLU A 237 21.06 21.37 -4.81
C GLU A 237 21.70 19.98 -4.75
N VAL A 238 22.71 19.80 -3.88
CA VAL A 238 23.33 18.48 -3.65
C VAL A 238 22.33 17.54 -2.98
N TYR A 239 21.58 18.04 -2.00
CA TYR A 239 20.51 17.27 -1.37
C TYR A 239 19.45 16.85 -2.40
N LEU A 240 19.01 17.78 -3.26
CA LEU A 240 18.02 17.52 -4.31
C LEU A 240 18.50 16.44 -5.28
N HIS A 241 19.77 16.49 -5.70
CA HIS A 241 20.36 15.49 -6.57
C HIS A 241 20.38 14.09 -5.91
N LEU A 242 20.81 14.00 -4.65
CA LEU A 242 20.80 12.74 -3.91
C LEU A 242 19.38 12.21 -3.72
N LEU A 243 18.45 13.08 -3.30
CA LEU A 243 17.04 12.74 -3.08
C LEU A 243 16.38 12.21 -4.36
N THR A 244 16.58 12.90 -5.48
CA THR A 244 16.05 12.46 -6.79
C THR A 244 16.62 11.12 -7.21
N GLY A 245 17.91 10.88 -6.98
CA GLY A 245 18.57 9.60 -7.24
C GLY A 245 18.03 8.44 -6.39
N LEU A 246 17.80 8.66 -5.09
CA LEU A 246 17.22 7.65 -4.20
C LEU A 246 15.76 7.32 -4.55
N LEU A 247 14.97 8.34 -4.90
CA LEU A 247 13.57 8.18 -5.31
C LEU A 247 13.40 7.66 -6.75
N ALA A 248 14.46 7.63 -7.56
CA ALA A 248 14.38 7.21 -8.95
C ALA A 248 13.94 5.75 -9.12
N ASN A 249 14.18 4.90 -8.10
CA ASN A 249 13.89 3.47 -8.12
C ASN A 249 13.01 3.09 -6.91
N PRO A 250 11.68 3.29 -6.99
CA PRO A 250 10.79 3.08 -5.85
C PRO A 250 10.76 1.61 -5.37
N GLN A 251 11.12 0.64 -6.23
CA GLN A 251 11.26 -0.77 -5.88
C GLN A 251 12.38 -1.04 -4.88
N ARG A 252 13.40 -0.17 -4.80
CA ARG A 252 14.45 -0.26 -3.76
C ARG A 252 13.94 0.22 -2.41
N LEU A 253 12.97 1.14 -2.40
CA LEU A 253 12.41 1.74 -1.19
C LEU A 253 11.29 0.88 -0.61
N LEU A 254 10.46 0.30 -1.47
CA LEU A 254 9.33 -0.53 -1.07
C LEU A 254 9.35 -1.83 -1.86
N GLN A 255 9.36 -2.94 -1.14
CA GLN A 255 9.29 -4.27 -1.73
C GLN A 255 8.06 -4.97 -1.20
N MET A 256 7.15 -5.36 -2.09
CA MET A 256 6.05 -6.24 -1.72
C MET A 256 6.27 -7.62 -2.33
N LYS A 257 6.25 -8.64 -1.48
CA LYS A 257 6.35 -10.04 -1.90
C LYS A 257 5.06 -10.75 -1.57
N ARG A 258 4.56 -11.51 -2.53
CA ARG A 258 3.48 -12.47 -2.31
C ARG A 258 4.14 -13.79 -1.94
N GLU A 259 3.94 -14.22 -0.70
CA GLU A 259 4.54 -15.43 -0.15
C GLU A 259 3.46 -16.50 0.04
N GLN A 260 3.86 -17.75 -0.19
CA GLN A 260 3.04 -18.91 0.10
C GLN A 260 3.79 -19.83 1.07
N LEU A 261 3.16 -20.14 2.21
CA LEU A 261 3.70 -21.09 3.18
C LEU A 261 2.76 -22.27 3.36
N CYS A 262 3.32 -23.47 3.41
CA CYS A 262 2.59 -24.65 3.83
C CYS A 262 2.88 -24.89 5.31
N LEU A 263 1.91 -24.67 6.21
CA LEU A 263 2.06 -24.83 7.65
C LEU A 263 1.03 -25.81 8.21
N ASN A 264 1.49 -26.82 8.96
CA ASN A 264 0.58 -27.71 9.70
C ASN A 264 -0.09 -26.98 10.88
N SER A 265 -1.04 -27.62 11.57
CA SER A 265 -1.78 -27.03 12.70
C SER A 265 -0.92 -26.48 13.85
N MET A 266 0.35 -26.92 13.95
CA MET A 266 1.35 -26.50 14.94
C MET A 266 2.30 -25.39 14.45
N ASP A 267 2.02 -24.78 13.28
CA ASP A 267 2.85 -23.76 12.63
C ASP A 267 4.21 -24.24 12.14
N ILE A 268 4.36 -25.56 11.95
CA ILE A 268 5.56 -26.13 11.37
C ILE A 268 5.45 -26.10 9.85
N ARG A 269 6.52 -25.64 9.20
CA ARG A 269 6.65 -25.63 7.74
C ARG A 269 6.67 -27.05 7.19
N LEU A 270 5.80 -27.31 6.23
CA LEU A 270 5.69 -28.55 5.48
C LEU A 270 6.33 -28.42 4.10
N ALA A 271 6.75 -29.55 3.53
CA ALA A 271 7.03 -29.63 2.10
C ALA A 271 5.73 -29.52 1.30
N GLU A 272 5.77 -28.94 0.10
CA GLU A 272 4.56 -28.74 -0.72
C GLU A 272 3.83 -30.05 -1.07
N SER A 273 4.58 -31.15 -1.20
CA SER A 273 4.04 -32.49 -1.47
C SER A 273 3.23 -33.08 -0.31
N GLN A 274 3.44 -32.60 0.91
CA GLN A 274 2.78 -33.07 2.13
C GLN A 274 1.62 -32.16 2.56
N ALA A 275 1.47 -31.00 1.93
CA ALA A 275 0.56 -29.96 2.35
C ALA A 275 -0.83 -30.12 1.70
N SER A 276 -1.86 -30.19 2.52
CA SER A 276 -3.25 -30.08 2.06
C SER A 276 -3.59 -28.62 1.71
N HIS A 277 -4.70 -28.39 1.02
CA HIS A 277 -5.15 -27.04 0.69
C HIS A 277 -5.30 -26.13 1.93
N HIS A 278 -5.73 -26.69 3.07
CA HIS A 278 -5.88 -25.94 4.32
C HIS A 278 -4.57 -25.58 5.02
N ASP A 279 -3.45 -26.18 4.62
CA ASP A 279 -2.12 -25.86 5.14
C ASP A 279 -1.47 -24.71 4.37
N ARG A 280 -2.02 -24.35 3.20
CA ARG A 280 -1.48 -23.30 2.32
C ARG A 280 -1.97 -21.92 2.78
N LEU A 281 -1.01 -21.07 3.12
CA LEU A 281 -1.23 -19.71 3.55
C LEU A 281 -0.62 -18.77 2.53
N LEU A 282 -1.47 -17.92 1.97
CA LEU A 282 -1.06 -16.85 1.07
C LEU A 282 -1.12 -15.52 1.80
N PHE A 283 -0.04 -14.76 1.77
CA PHE A 283 0.01 -13.43 2.36
C PHE A 283 0.98 -12.51 1.62
N HIS A 284 0.92 -11.22 1.94
CA HIS A 284 1.80 -10.22 1.37
C HIS A 284 2.75 -9.72 2.45
N GLU A 285 4.05 -9.68 2.17
CA GLU A 285 5.05 -9.03 3.01
C GLU A 285 5.49 -7.72 2.36
N LEU A 286 5.41 -6.63 3.12
CA LEU A 286 5.91 -5.31 2.74
C LEU A 286 7.20 -5.02 3.49
N GLY A 287 8.29 -4.86 2.76
CA GLY A 287 9.57 -4.34 3.23
C GLY A 287 9.74 -2.87 2.85
N ILE A 288 10.38 -2.11 3.74
CA ILE A 288 10.71 -0.69 3.55
C ILE A 288 12.24 -0.55 3.65
N GLY A 289 12.90 -0.42 2.50
CA GLY A 289 14.37 -0.49 2.39
C GLY A 289 14.94 -1.72 3.12
N ASP A 290 15.84 -1.48 4.07
CA ASP A 290 16.49 -2.52 4.87
C ASP A 290 15.75 -2.87 6.18
N GLU A 291 14.57 -2.28 6.40
CA GLU A 291 13.76 -2.59 7.57
C GLU A 291 13.13 -3.98 7.46
N ARG A 292 12.87 -4.61 8.61
CA ARG A 292 12.28 -5.93 8.66
C ARG A 292 10.87 -5.91 8.05
N ALA A 293 10.66 -6.72 7.01
CA ALA A 293 9.40 -6.82 6.32
C ALA A 293 8.26 -7.23 7.26
N ARG A 294 7.08 -6.66 7.03
CA ARG A 294 5.86 -6.94 7.77
C ARG A 294 4.86 -7.64 6.87
N VAL A 295 4.24 -8.70 7.37
CA VAL A 295 3.05 -9.28 6.76
C VAL A 295 1.93 -8.24 6.84
N ILE A 296 1.26 -7.95 5.73
CA ILE A 296 0.17 -6.99 5.67
C ILE A 296 -1.10 -7.62 5.09
N SER A 297 -2.25 -7.26 5.65
CA SER A 297 -3.57 -7.61 5.13
C SER A 297 -4.56 -6.50 5.43
N LEU A 298 -5.40 -6.18 4.45
CA LEU A 298 -6.62 -5.44 4.74
C LEU A 298 -7.55 -6.35 5.53
N VAL A 299 -8.18 -5.79 6.56
CA VAL A 299 -9.15 -6.48 7.41
C VAL A 299 -10.39 -5.61 7.57
N ARG A 300 -11.54 -6.25 7.79
CA ARG A 300 -12.79 -5.57 8.15
C ARG A 300 -13.40 -6.22 9.38
N TYR A 301 -13.98 -5.40 10.25
CA TYR A 301 -14.56 -5.83 11.52
C TYR A 301 -15.96 -5.22 11.71
N PRO A 302 -16.99 -6.05 11.97
CA PRO A 302 -18.35 -5.55 12.15
C PRO A 302 -18.52 -4.73 13.43
N ARG A 303 -19.24 -3.61 13.34
CA ARG A 303 -19.67 -2.81 14.50
C ARG A 303 -20.51 -3.65 15.47
N ALA A 304 -21.36 -4.53 14.95
CA ALA A 304 -22.14 -5.44 15.80
C ALA A 304 -21.26 -6.32 16.71
N GLU A 305 -20.09 -6.78 16.22
CA GLU A 305 -19.13 -7.52 17.06
C GLU A 305 -18.36 -6.58 17.99
N PHE A 306 -18.20 -5.30 17.65
CA PHE A 306 -17.64 -4.30 18.56
C PHE A 306 -18.56 -4.08 19.77
N ASP A 307 -19.86 -3.90 19.52
CA ASP A 307 -20.86 -3.51 20.53
C ASP A 307 -21.30 -4.67 21.46
N GLN A 308 -21.20 -5.92 21.02
CA GLN A 308 -21.57 -7.13 21.80
C GLN A 308 -20.55 -7.48 22.91
N GLY A 309 -19.98 -6.48 23.55
CA GLY A 309 -18.60 -6.56 24.00
C GLY A 309 -18.20 -6.14 25.37
#